data_AF-A0A8C3VJW3-F1
#
_entry.id   AF-A0A8C3VJW3-F1
#
_cell.length_a   1.000
_cell.length_b   1.000
_cell.length_c   1.000
_cell.angle_alpha   90.00
_cell.angle_beta   90.00
_cell.angle_gamma   90.00
#
_symmetry.space_group_name_H-M   'P 1'
#
loop_
_entity.id
_entity.type
_entity.pdbx_description
1 polymer ?
#
loop_
_entity_poly.entity_id
_entity_poly.type
_entity_poly.pdbx_seq_one_letter_code
_entity_poly.pdbx_strand_id
1 'polypeptide(L)'
;MASTLPAEFDVIVLGTGLPESILAAACSRSGRRVLHLDSRNYYGGNWASFSFSGLLSWVKEYQRNSDPEEESAASWQDLIHETEEAIALRRKDETIQHPEVFCYASRDVDDDTGETDVLQKNPSWGATGTLIKPQGSASLSEETHSSYVTSSETPARDTPGNSGEVTDTAETLVKDEYCGCETYTVADGAKDDIKPVLGDGSNPPARKRITYSQIVKEGRRFNIDLVSKLLYSQGLLIDLLIKSNVSRYVEFKNVTRILTFREGRVEQVPCSRADVFNSKELTMVEKRMLMKFLTFCLDYERHPDEYQGFTQRSFSEYLQTQRLTPSLQHFVLHSIAMTSESSCTTLDGLKATKNFLQCLGRFGNTPFLFPLYGQGEMPQCFCRMCAVFGGIYCLHHKVQCLVVDRESGRCKAVIDHFGQRIKAKYFIVEDGCLSEETCSRVQYKQISRAVLITDGSVLRAESDQQISILMVPPVAPGASAVRVTELCSSTMTCMRDTCLVHLTCASSGTAREDLEAVVKQLFTPYADPETDREELTKPRLLWALYFNMRDSSGVSRSSYDGLPSNVYVCAGPDCGLGSEHAVEQAEMLFQEIFPGEEFCPPPPNPEDILFLREGSFSLYIMEVMSRGLCGLSLQFS
;
A
#
# COMPACT_ATOMS: atom_id res chain seq x y z
N MET A 1 -25.05 -11.07 -17.07
CA MET A 1 -23.67 -11.53 -17.33
C MET A 1 -23.66 -12.13 -18.72
N ALA A 2 -22.75 -11.71 -19.61
CA ALA A 2 -22.67 -12.29 -20.95
C ALA A 2 -22.30 -13.78 -20.81
N SER A 3 -23.08 -14.66 -21.42
CA SER A 3 -22.99 -16.12 -21.23
C SER A 3 -21.76 -16.77 -21.87
N THR A 4 -20.92 -16.02 -22.59
CA THR A 4 -19.67 -16.49 -23.20
C THR A 4 -18.69 -15.33 -23.41
N LEU A 5 -17.41 -15.52 -23.06
CA LEU A 5 -16.33 -14.57 -23.36
C LEU A 5 -16.09 -14.49 -24.88
N PRO A 6 -15.84 -13.30 -25.46
CA PRO A 6 -15.34 -13.20 -26.83
C PRO A 6 -14.05 -14.00 -27.04
N ALA A 7 -13.88 -14.58 -28.21
CA ALA A 7 -12.70 -15.40 -28.52
C ALA A 7 -11.49 -14.61 -29.05
N GLU A 8 -11.61 -13.29 -29.24
CA GLU A 8 -10.56 -12.46 -29.83
C GLU A 8 -10.55 -11.03 -29.25
N PHE A 9 -9.35 -10.60 -28.86
CA PHE A 9 -9.05 -9.26 -28.35
C PHE A 9 -7.82 -8.68 -29.05
N ASP A 10 -7.57 -7.38 -28.87
CA ASP A 10 -6.30 -6.80 -29.32
C ASP A 10 -5.21 -7.00 -28.26
N VAL A 11 -5.57 -6.84 -26.99
CA VAL A 11 -4.66 -6.95 -25.84
C VAL A 11 -5.29 -7.82 -24.76
N ILE A 12 -4.51 -8.78 -24.23
CA ILE A 12 -4.85 -9.53 -23.01
C ILE A 12 -3.90 -9.09 -21.90
N VAL A 13 -4.43 -8.78 -20.73
CA VAL A 13 -3.68 -8.38 -19.54
C VAL A 13 -3.96 -9.39 -18.43
N LEU A 14 -2.90 -9.96 -17.85
CA LEU A 14 -2.96 -10.94 -16.75
C LEU A 14 -2.38 -10.32 -15.47
N GLY A 15 -3.24 -10.17 -14.47
CA GLY A 15 -2.94 -9.50 -13.21
C GLY A 15 -3.47 -8.06 -13.19
N THR A 16 -4.10 -7.67 -12.09
CA THR A 16 -4.73 -6.35 -11.92
C THR A 16 -3.95 -5.42 -10.99
N GLY A 17 -2.62 -5.55 -10.96
CA GLY A 17 -1.75 -4.63 -10.22
C GLY A 17 -1.75 -3.21 -10.80
N LEU A 18 -1.02 -2.30 -10.17
CA LEU A 18 -1.01 -0.90 -10.59
C LEU A 18 -0.46 -0.70 -12.03
N PRO A 19 0.73 -1.23 -12.40
CA PRO A 19 1.25 -1.08 -13.77
C PRO A 19 0.31 -1.66 -14.82
N GLU A 20 -0.24 -2.85 -14.57
CA GLU A 20 -1.14 -3.57 -15.47
C GLU A 20 -2.43 -2.79 -15.68
N SER A 21 -2.99 -2.24 -14.60
CA SER A 21 -4.23 -1.45 -14.64
C SER A 21 -4.05 -0.14 -15.40
N ILE A 22 -2.93 0.56 -15.18
CA ILE A 22 -2.59 1.78 -15.94
C ILE A 22 -2.45 1.45 -17.43
N LEU A 23 -1.70 0.39 -17.76
CA LEU A 23 -1.46 -0.01 -19.15
C LEU A 23 -2.75 -0.48 -19.83
N ALA A 24 -3.60 -1.25 -19.13
CA ALA A 24 -4.92 -1.66 -19.62
C ALA A 24 -5.81 -0.44 -19.89
N ALA A 25 -5.81 0.56 -19.00
CA ALA A 25 -6.53 1.81 -19.18
C ALA A 25 -6.03 2.60 -20.39
N ALA A 26 -4.71 2.72 -20.57
CA ALA A 26 -4.12 3.37 -21.73
C ALA A 26 -4.51 2.68 -23.04
N CYS A 27 -4.41 1.34 -23.08
CA CYS A 27 -4.78 0.53 -24.25
C CYS A 27 -6.26 0.66 -24.59
N SER A 28 -7.16 0.57 -23.60
CA SER A 28 -8.58 0.71 -23.86
C SER A 28 -8.93 2.14 -24.28
N ARG A 29 -8.31 3.16 -23.67
CA ARG A 29 -8.50 4.57 -24.02
C ARG A 29 -8.04 4.90 -25.44
N SER A 30 -7.03 4.21 -25.98
CA SER A 30 -6.61 4.32 -27.38
C SER A 30 -7.47 3.48 -28.35
N GLY A 31 -8.59 2.92 -27.87
CA GLY A 31 -9.57 2.22 -28.70
C GLY A 31 -9.27 0.75 -28.93
N ARG A 32 -8.36 0.13 -28.15
CA ARG A 32 -8.07 -1.30 -28.24
C ARG A 32 -9.10 -2.12 -27.47
N ARG A 33 -9.46 -3.30 -27.99
CA ARG A 33 -10.27 -4.28 -27.25
C ARG A 33 -9.38 -4.99 -26.23
N VAL A 34 -9.59 -4.68 -24.95
CA VAL A 34 -8.80 -5.21 -23.84
C VAL A 34 -9.59 -6.29 -23.11
N LEU A 35 -8.96 -7.42 -22.85
CA LEU A 35 -9.41 -8.39 -21.85
C LEU A 35 -8.44 -8.35 -20.67
N HIS A 36 -8.95 -8.06 -19.48
CA HIS A 36 -8.16 -7.93 -18.27
C HIS A 36 -8.60 -8.99 -17.25
N LEU A 37 -7.71 -9.95 -16.99
CA LEU A 37 -7.97 -11.13 -16.19
C LEU A 37 -7.17 -11.09 -14.89
N ASP A 38 -7.76 -11.58 -13.81
CA ASP A 38 -7.03 -11.88 -12.58
C ASP A 38 -7.47 -13.25 -12.05
N SER A 39 -6.49 -14.02 -11.55
CA SER A 39 -6.76 -15.31 -10.90
C SER A 39 -7.40 -15.14 -9.52
N ARG A 40 -7.18 -14.00 -8.88
CA ARG A 40 -7.71 -13.65 -7.55
C ARG A 40 -9.16 -13.18 -7.68
N ASN A 41 -9.91 -13.31 -6.60
CA ASN A 41 -11.31 -12.84 -6.52
C ASN A 41 -11.43 -11.36 -6.11
N TYR A 42 -10.32 -10.62 -6.13
CA TYR A 42 -10.21 -9.19 -5.81
C TYR A 42 -9.21 -8.52 -6.77
N TYR A 43 -9.28 -7.20 -6.89
CA TYR A 43 -8.37 -6.39 -7.70
C TYR A 43 -7.05 -6.09 -6.97
N GLY A 44 -6.01 -5.79 -7.72
CA GLY A 44 -4.78 -5.17 -7.23
C GLY A 44 -3.58 -6.12 -7.13
N GLY A 45 -3.78 -7.44 -7.17
CA GLY A 45 -2.68 -8.39 -6.93
C GLY A 45 -1.94 -8.06 -5.63
N ASN A 46 -0.62 -7.86 -5.71
CA ASN A 46 0.20 -7.45 -4.57
C ASN A 46 0.02 -5.98 -4.15
N TRP A 47 -0.71 -5.17 -4.91
CA TRP A 47 -1.10 -3.80 -4.57
C TRP A 47 -2.43 -3.71 -3.84
N ALA A 48 -3.10 -4.84 -3.59
CA ALA A 48 -4.43 -4.87 -2.97
C ALA A 48 -4.45 -4.36 -1.52
N SER A 49 -5.64 -3.96 -1.09
CA SER A 49 -5.99 -3.67 0.30
C SER A 49 -7.06 -4.65 0.78
N PHE A 50 -7.06 -4.95 2.08
CA PHE A 50 -7.98 -5.93 2.65
C PHE A 50 -8.70 -5.44 3.90
N SER A 51 -9.96 -5.85 4.06
CA SER A 51 -10.59 -5.89 5.39
C SER A 51 -9.81 -6.81 6.33
N PHE A 52 -10.02 -6.69 7.65
CA PHE A 52 -9.27 -7.50 8.62
C PHE A 52 -9.45 -9.01 8.39
N SER A 53 -10.69 -9.49 8.21
CA SER A 53 -10.98 -10.89 7.91
C SER A 53 -10.45 -11.32 6.52
N GLY A 54 -10.48 -10.41 5.55
CA GLY A 54 -9.87 -10.62 4.22
C GLY A 54 -8.36 -10.83 4.32
N LEU A 55 -7.67 -10.03 5.13
CA LEU A 55 -6.24 -10.15 5.37
C LEU A 55 -5.90 -11.47 6.07
N LEU A 56 -6.68 -11.88 7.07
CA LEU A 56 -6.48 -13.17 7.72
C LEU A 56 -6.64 -14.33 6.73
N SER A 57 -7.63 -14.24 5.82
CA SER A 57 -7.83 -15.24 4.76
C SER A 57 -6.64 -15.26 3.79
N TRP A 58 -6.14 -14.09 3.40
CA TRP A 58 -4.93 -13.94 2.58
C TRP A 58 -3.68 -14.54 3.27
N VAL A 59 -3.48 -14.30 4.57
CA VAL A 59 -2.37 -14.90 5.32
C VAL A 59 -2.47 -16.44 5.34
N LYS A 60 -3.67 -16.99 5.57
CA LYS A 60 -3.90 -18.45 5.57
C LYS A 60 -3.46 -19.10 4.26
N GLU A 61 -3.72 -18.45 3.13
CA GLU A 61 -3.34 -18.95 1.80
C GLU A 61 -1.83 -19.17 1.68
N TYR A 62 -1.01 -18.28 2.25
CA TYR A 62 0.45 -18.35 2.20
C TYR A 62 1.07 -19.14 3.36
N GLN A 63 0.36 -19.32 4.50
CA GLN A 63 0.80 -20.18 5.60
C GLN A 63 0.53 -21.66 5.33
N ARG A 64 -0.57 -21.98 4.62
CA ARG A 64 -0.94 -23.35 4.27
C ARG A 64 -0.07 -23.84 3.09
N ASN A 65 1.18 -24.16 3.40
CA ASN A 65 2.11 -24.85 2.51
C ASN A 65 1.72 -26.32 2.37
N SER A 66 0.58 -26.61 1.73
CA SER A 66 0.18 -27.88 1.09
C SER A 66 -1.35 -27.98 1.05
N ASP A 67 -1.91 -28.02 -0.16
CA ASP A 67 -2.73 -29.15 -0.56
C ASP A 67 -2.56 -29.33 -2.08
N PRO A 68 -2.16 -30.53 -2.55
CA PRO A 68 -2.32 -30.91 -3.94
C PRO A 68 -3.77 -31.37 -4.12
N GLU A 69 -4.75 -30.47 -4.00
CA GLU A 69 -6.10 -30.80 -4.46
C GLU A 69 -6.24 -30.40 -5.92
N GLU A 70 -6.12 -31.44 -6.74
CA GLU A 70 -6.51 -31.54 -8.14
C GLU A 70 -7.92 -30.97 -8.35
N GLU A 71 -8.03 -29.74 -8.82
CA GLU A 71 -9.06 -29.47 -9.80
C GLU A 71 -8.58 -30.07 -11.12
N SER A 72 -9.29 -31.08 -11.59
CA SER A 72 -9.24 -31.67 -12.92
C SER A 72 -9.39 -30.57 -13.98
N ALA A 73 -8.36 -29.76 -14.17
CA ALA A 73 -8.19 -28.94 -15.34
C ALA A 73 -8.22 -29.88 -16.54
N ALA A 74 -9.14 -29.64 -17.48
CA ALA A 74 -9.02 -30.24 -18.80
C ALA A 74 -7.57 -30.07 -19.26
N SER A 75 -6.94 -31.16 -19.71
CA SER A 75 -5.57 -31.18 -20.19
C SER A 75 -5.44 -30.18 -21.34
N TRP A 76 -5.03 -28.95 -21.05
CA TRP A 76 -4.86 -27.90 -22.06
C TRP A 76 -3.82 -28.31 -23.11
N GLN A 77 -2.99 -29.30 -22.79
CA GLN A 77 -2.05 -29.95 -23.69
C GLN A 77 -2.75 -30.51 -24.93
N ASP A 78 -3.99 -31.01 -24.81
CA ASP A 78 -4.76 -31.54 -25.93
C ASP A 78 -5.31 -30.45 -26.87
N LEU A 79 -5.29 -29.19 -26.42
CA LEU A 79 -5.75 -28.02 -27.17
C LEU A 79 -4.62 -27.33 -27.94
N ILE A 80 -3.38 -27.82 -27.82
CA ILE A 80 -2.20 -27.30 -28.53
C ILE A 80 -2.08 -28.00 -29.88
N HIS A 81 -1.99 -27.23 -30.97
CA HIS A 81 -1.81 -27.78 -32.31
C HIS A 81 -0.34 -28.13 -32.58
N GLU A 82 -0.07 -29.03 -33.54
CA GLU A 82 1.29 -29.48 -33.88
C GLU A 82 2.26 -28.35 -34.27
N THR A 83 1.73 -27.28 -34.88
CA THR A 83 2.49 -26.08 -35.27
C THR A 83 2.74 -25.12 -34.10
N GLU A 84 2.33 -25.49 -32.89
CA GLU A 84 2.31 -24.63 -31.73
C GLU A 84 3.11 -25.24 -30.57
N GLU A 85 3.46 -24.38 -29.64
CA GLU A 85 3.99 -24.74 -28.34
C GLU A 85 3.30 -23.92 -27.25
N ALA A 86 3.44 -24.36 -26.01
CA ALA A 86 2.81 -23.72 -24.89
C ALA A 86 3.85 -23.30 -23.85
N ILE A 87 3.67 -22.10 -23.31
CA ILE A 87 4.38 -21.63 -22.13
C ILE A 87 3.39 -21.72 -20.98
N ALA A 88 3.62 -22.67 -20.06
CA ALA A 88 2.78 -22.82 -18.89
C ALA A 88 2.90 -21.60 -17.99
N LEU A 89 1.75 -21.10 -17.50
CA LEU A 89 1.71 -20.07 -16.48
C LEU A 89 1.67 -20.71 -15.09
N ARG A 90 2.06 -19.92 -14.09
CA ARG A 90 2.15 -20.38 -12.71
C ARG A 90 0.75 -20.68 -12.16
N ARG A 91 0.64 -21.78 -11.42
CA ARG A 91 -0.63 -22.20 -10.79
C ARG A 91 -0.85 -21.58 -9.41
N LYS A 92 0.23 -21.28 -8.69
CA LYS A 92 0.23 -20.78 -7.31
C LYS A 92 1.14 -19.56 -7.21
N ASP A 93 0.66 -18.51 -6.58
CA ASP A 93 1.45 -17.32 -6.30
C ASP A 93 2.51 -17.61 -5.20
N GLU A 94 3.76 -17.20 -5.44
CA GLU A 94 4.88 -17.35 -4.49
C GLU A 94 5.63 -16.02 -4.30
N THR A 95 4.92 -14.92 -4.48
CA THR A 95 5.47 -13.58 -4.35
C THR A 95 5.55 -13.14 -2.88
N ILE A 96 4.86 -13.84 -1.98
CA ILE A 96 4.83 -13.57 -0.55
C ILE A 96 5.52 -14.69 0.20
N GLN A 97 6.42 -14.32 1.12
CA GLN A 97 7.18 -15.26 1.93
C GLN A 97 7.16 -14.84 3.41
N HIS A 98 7.37 -15.83 4.28
CA HIS A 98 7.54 -15.64 5.72
C HIS A 98 6.43 -14.83 6.44
N PRO A 99 5.12 -15.11 6.21
CA PRO A 99 4.05 -14.44 6.94
C PRO A 99 4.01 -14.85 8.42
N GLU A 100 4.30 -13.91 9.31
CA GLU A 100 4.25 -14.09 10.77
C GLU A 100 3.22 -13.14 11.39
N VAL A 101 2.26 -13.68 12.16
CA VAL A 101 1.17 -12.91 12.78
C VAL A 101 1.22 -13.02 14.30
N PHE A 102 1.14 -11.87 14.97
CA PHE A 102 1.13 -11.73 16.43
C PHE A 102 -0.09 -10.92 16.88
N CYS A 103 -0.79 -11.43 17.90
CA CYS A 103 -1.91 -10.74 18.53
C CYS A 103 -1.57 -10.48 20.00
N TYR A 104 -1.45 -9.20 20.37
CA TYR A 104 -1.13 -8.77 21.73
C TYR A 104 -2.36 -8.29 22.50
N ALA A 105 -3.43 -7.88 21.81
CA ALA A 105 -4.70 -7.51 22.41
C ALA A 105 -5.29 -8.67 23.24
N SER A 106 -5.99 -8.35 24.33
CA SER A 106 -6.62 -9.36 25.18
C SER A 106 -7.67 -10.15 24.40
N ARG A 107 -7.65 -11.47 24.59
CA ARG A 107 -8.71 -12.38 24.16
C ARG A 107 -9.65 -12.59 25.35
N ASP A 108 -10.95 -12.42 25.13
CA ASP A 108 -11.94 -12.67 26.17
C ASP A 108 -12.10 -14.20 26.36
N VAL A 109 -12.42 -14.65 27.58
CA VAL A 109 -12.39 -16.07 27.98
C VAL A 109 -13.50 -16.91 27.30
N ASP A 110 -14.52 -16.26 26.72
CA ASP A 110 -15.65 -16.89 26.01
C ASP A 110 -15.51 -16.88 24.47
N ASP A 111 -14.34 -16.52 23.93
CA ASP A 111 -14.16 -16.20 22.50
C ASP A 111 -13.86 -17.46 21.65
N ASP A 112 -14.90 -18.25 21.35
CA ASP A 112 -14.90 -19.27 20.29
C ASP A 112 -15.18 -18.63 18.92
N THR A 113 -14.43 -17.58 18.57
CA THR A 113 -14.45 -17.02 17.22
C THR A 113 -13.51 -17.84 16.34
N GLY A 114 -14.06 -18.57 15.37
CA GLY A 114 -13.32 -19.46 14.44
C GLY A 114 -12.22 -18.82 13.56
N GLU A 115 -11.80 -17.59 13.86
CA GLU A 115 -10.70 -16.86 13.21
C GLU A 115 -9.35 -17.02 13.95
N THR A 116 -9.28 -17.77 15.06
CA THR A 116 -8.07 -17.95 15.88
C THR A 116 -6.95 -18.76 15.24
N ASP A 117 -7.21 -19.45 14.12
CA ASP A 117 -6.32 -20.45 13.52
C ASP A 117 -5.02 -19.86 12.89
N VAL A 118 -4.95 -18.55 12.67
CA VAL A 118 -3.79 -17.85 12.04
C VAL A 118 -2.74 -17.38 13.04
N LEU A 119 -3.05 -17.41 14.34
CA LEU A 119 -2.32 -16.64 15.35
C LEU A 119 -1.20 -17.47 15.99
N GLN A 120 0.05 -17.02 15.86
CA GLN A 120 1.18 -17.66 16.57
C GLN A 120 1.15 -17.30 18.07
N LYS A 121 1.57 -18.24 18.94
CA LYS A 121 1.66 -18.02 20.39
C LYS A 121 2.66 -16.90 20.71
N ASN A 122 2.32 -16.05 21.70
CA ASN A 122 3.16 -14.96 22.17
C ASN A 122 4.61 -15.41 22.43
N PRO A 123 5.63 -14.84 21.76
CA PRO A 123 7.01 -15.09 22.15
C PRO A 123 7.27 -14.45 23.51
N SER A 124 7.76 -15.24 24.47
CA SER A 124 8.31 -14.72 25.72
C SER A 124 9.51 -13.84 25.39
N TRP A 125 9.40 -12.55 25.65
CA TRP A 125 10.44 -11.58 25.38
C TRP A 125 11.51 -11.63 26.48
N GLY A 126 12.37 -12.65 26.44
CA GLY A 126 13.46 -12.77 27.40
C GLY A 126 14.22 -14.08 27.30
N ALA A 127 15.34 -14.07 26.58
CA ALA A 127 16.61 -14.71 26.95
C ALA A 127 17.61 -14.57 25.79
N THR A 128 18.30 -13.42 25.71
CA THR A 128 19.60 -13.36 25.03
C THR A 128 20.65 -13.49 26.12
N GLY A 129 21.31 -14.64 26.20
CA GLY A 129 22.34 -14.85 27.20
C GLY A 129 22.91 -16.26 27.25
N THR A 130 23.36 -16.82 26.13
CA THR A 130 24.19 -18.05 26.19
C THR A 130 25.66 -17.67 26.13
N LEU A 131 26.23 -17.44 27.31
CA LEU A 131 27.67 -17.43 27.51
C LEU A 131 28.19 -18.85 27.23
N ILE A 132 29.02 -18.99 26.20
CA ILE A 132 29.73 -20.23 25.89
C ILE A 132 30.76 -20.51 27.00
N LYS A 133 30.73 -21.71 27.59
CA LYS A 133 31.90 -22.44 28.12
C LYS A 133 31.54 -23.93 28.40
N PRO A 134 32.53 -24.84 28.46
CA PRO A 134 32.57 -26.03 27.60
C PRO A 134 32.22 -27.34 28.32
N GLN A 135 32.06 -28.38 27.50
CA GLN A 135 31.86 -29.80 27.85
C GLN A 135 32.78 -30.34 28.97
N GLY A 136 32.23 -31.23 29.81
CA GLY A 136 33.03 -32.15 30.62
C GLY A 136 32.25 -33.01 31.65
N SER A 137 32.18 -34.32 31.37
CA SER A 137 32.16 -35.49 32.28
C SER A 137 30.96 -35.82 33.21
N ALA A 138 30.22 -36.88 32.80
CA ALA A 138 29.89 -38.17 33.44
C ALA A 138 29.73 -38.35 34.99
N SER A 139 28.59 -38.95 35.39
CA SER A 139 28.36 -40.13 36.32
C SER A 139 26.93 -40.04 36.95
N LEU A 140 26.00 -41.01 36.75
CA LEU A 140 25.66 -42.22 37.56
C LEU A 140 25.55 -41.94 39.09
N SER A 141 24.59 -42.37 39.91
CA SER A 141 23.40 -43.28 39.93
C SER A 141 22.72 -43.10 41.33
N GLU A 142 21.41 -43.29 41.55
CA GLU A 142 20.71 -44.39 42.30
C GLU A 142 19.39 -43.81 42.87
N GLU A 143 18.20 -44.40 42.63
CA GLU A 143 17.39 -45.28 43.52
C GLU A 143 17.11 -44.71 44.95
N THR A 144 15.94 -44.78 45.61
CA THR A 144 14.82 -45.75 45.62
C THR A 144 13.59 -45.23 46.43
N HIS A 145 12.39 -45.80 46.18
CA HIS A 145 11.22 -46.05 47.08
C HIS A 145 10.48 -44.88 47.78
N SER A 146 9.20 -44.93 48.20
CA SER A 146 8.00 -45.77 48.09
C SER A 146 6.99 -45.14 49.08
N SER A 147 5.69 -45.02 48.75
CA SER A 147 4.59 -45.55 49.56
C SER A 147 3.21 -44.98 49.20
N TYR A 148 2.29 -45.94 49.08
CA TYR A 148 0.84 -45.87 48.97
C TYR A 148 0.17 -45.20 50.18
N VAL A 149 -0.99 -44.54 49.97
CA VAL A 149 -2.24 -44.83 50.70
C VAL A 149 -3.43 -44.58 49.77
N THR A 150 -4.26 -45.62 49.62
CA THR A 150 -5.57 -45.68 48.93
C THR A 150 -6.72 -45.47 49.92
N SER A 151 -7.95 -45.39 49.37
CA SER A 151 -9.30 -45.57 49.98
C SER A 151 -10.04 -44.31 50.44
N SER A 152 -11.34 -44.10 50.23
CA SER A 152 -12.41 -44.80 49.49
C SER A 152 -13.69 -43.94 49.57
N GLU A 153 -14.53 -44.01 48.52
CA GLU A 153 -16.01 -44.20 48.49
C GLU A 153 -16.96 -43.40 49.42
N THR A 154 -18.22 -43.02 49.11
CA THR A 154 -19.18 -43.08 47.98
C THR A 154 -20.41 -42.17 48.40
N PRO A 155 -21.70 -42.33 48.03
CA PRO A 155 -22.47 -41.35 47.22
C PRO A 155 -23.88 -40.98 47.78
N ALA A 156 -24.67 -40.14 47.08
CA ALA A 156 -26.15 -40.13 47.07
C ALA A 156 -26.64 -39.06 46.06
N ARG A 157 -27.42 -39.38 45.01
CA ARG A 157 -28.88 -39.65 44.94
C ARG A 157 -29.75 -38.45 45.35
N ASP A 158 -30.87 -38.08 44.74
CA ASP A 158 -31.58 -38.41 43.49
C ASP A 158 -32.86 -37.51 43.47
N THR A 159 -33.22 -36.93 42.31
CA THR A 159 -34.59 -36.62 41.76
C THR A 159 -35.64 -35.75 42.54
N PRO A 160 -36.82 -35.38 41.97
CA PRO A 160 -37.17 -34.89 40.61
C PRO A 160 -38.27 -33.77 40.56
N GLY A 161 -38.55 -33.27 39.34
CA GLY A 161 -39.89 -32.81 38.88
C GLY A 161 -40.13 -31.29 38.90
N ASN A 162 -40.90 -30.67 38.02
CA ASN A 162 -41.81 -31.15 36.98
C ASN A 162 -42.20 -29.95 36.05
N SER A 163 -42.44 -30.26 34.78
CA SER A 163 -43.40 -29.67 33.81
C SER A 163 -43.84 -28.19 33.85
N GLY A 164 -43.86 -27.56 32.67
CA GLY A 164 -44.66 -26.35 32.43
C GLY A 164 -44.45 -25.77 31.03
N GLU A 165 -45.05 -26.42 30.04
CA GLU A 165 -45.08 -26.12 28.60
C GLU A 165 -46.11 -25.00 28.28
N VAL A 166 -46.09 -24.50 27.03
CA VAL A 166 -47.24 -23.99 26.22
C VAL A 166 -47.36 -22.46 25.93
N THR A 167 -46.94 -22.09 24.69
CA THR A 167 -47.64 -21.29 23.63
C THR A 167 -47.96 -19.79 23.86
N ASP A 168 -48.18 -18.90 22.88
CA ASP A 168 -48.20 -18.93 21.41
C ASP A 168 -48.18 -17.47 20.87
N THR A 169 -47.77 -17.32 19.61
CA THR A 169 -48.21 -16.35 18.56
C THR A 169 -48.42 -14.85 18.88
N ALA A 170 -47.81 -13.97 18.06
CA ALA A 170 -48.49 -13.36 16.90
C ALA A 170 -47.60 -12.34 16.16
N GLU A 171 -47.59 -12.47 14.82
CA GLU A 171 -47.16 -11.51 13.80
C GLU A 171 -47.90 -10.15 13.97
N THR A 172 -47.49 -8.99 13.46
CA THR A 172 -47.44 -8.64 12.03
C THR A 172 -46.98 -7.17 11.82
N LEU A 173 -46.43 -6.88 10.63
CA LEU A 173 -46.49 -5.65 9.81
C LEU A 173 -45.53 -4.44 10.04
N VAL A 174 -44.48 -4.44 9.20
CA VAL A 174 -43.99 -3.40 8.27
C VAL A 174 -44.58 -1.98 8.36
N LYS A 175 -43.69 -0.98 8.43
CA LYS A 175 -43.81 0.30 7.69
C LYS A 175 -42.43 0.94 7.46
N ASP A 176 -42.05 1.07 6.19
CA ASP A 176 -41.01 1.97 5.71
C ASP A 176 -41.47 3.43 5.89
N GLU A 177 -40.56 4.32 6.29
CA GLU A 177 -40.67 5.74 5.99
C GLU A 177 -39.29 6.39 5.87
N TYR A 178 -39.12 7.06 4.74
CA TYR A 178 -37.93 7.75 4.23
C TYR A 178 -38.16 9.26 4.42
N CYS A 179 -37.26 9.97 5.09
CA CYS A 179 -37.10 11.44 5.02
C CYS A 179 -35.90 11.81 5.91
N GLY A 180 -34.98 12.74 5.63
CA GLY A 180 -34.84 13.80 4.64
C GLY A 180 -33.70 14.67 5.18
N CYS A 181 -32.75 15.04 4.33
CA CYS A 181 -31.58 15.84 4.69
C CYS A 181 -31.97 17.31 4.85
N GLU A 182 -31.74 17.91 6.02
CA GLU A 182 -31.79 19.37 6.20
C GLU A 182 -30.39 19.94 6.48
N THR A 183 -29.94 20.73 5.52
CA THR A 183 -28.86 21.72 5.59
C THR A 183 -29.16 22.80 6.62
N TYR A 184 -28.20 23.11 7.50
CA TYR A 184 -28.23 24.34 8.31
C TYR A 184 -26.98 25.20 8.02
N THR A 185 -27.27 26.39 7.50
CA THR A 185 -26.40 27.55 7.32
C THR A 185 -26.03 28.18 8.68
N VAL A 186 -24.76 28.56 8.85
CA VAL A 186 -24.26 29.26 10.03
C VAL A 186 -24.44 30.77 9.87
N ALA A 187 -25.10 31.41 10.83
CA ALA A 187 -25.11 32.86 11.03
C ALA A 187 -24.49 33.22 12.39
N ASP A 188 -23.84 34.36 12.41
CA ASP A 188 -22.85 34.84 13.38
C ASP A 188 -23.46 35.55 14.61
N GLY A 189 -22.77 35.48 15.75
CA GLY A 189 -22.78 36.50 16.82
C GLY A 189 -23.81 36.42 17.96
N ALA A 190 -23.39 35.92 19.13
CA ALA A 190 -23.73 36.50 20.44
C ALA A 190 -22.73 36.05 21.51
N LYS A 191 -22.08 37.02 22.16
CA LYS A 191 -21.27 36.84 23.38
C LYS A 191 -22.21 36.68 24.57
N ASP A 192 -22.01 35.66 25.39
CA ASP A 192 -22.50 35.64 26.76
C ASP A 192 -21.44 35.04 27.70
N ASP A 193 -21.22 35.76 28.80
CA ASP A 193 -20.27 35.50 29.87
C ASP A 193 -20.62 34.22 30.65
N ILE A 194 -19.69 33.25 30.71
CA ILE A 194 -19.79 32.09 31.60
C ILE A 194 -18.74 32.19 32.71
N LYS A 195 -19.21 32.35 33.95
CA LYS A 195 -18.43 32.22 35.19
C LYS A 195 -17.82 30.81 35.31
N PRO A 196 -16.62 30.66 35.89
CA PRO A 196 -15.97 29.37 35.98
C PRO A 196 -16.66 28.50 37.03
N VAL A 197 -17.23 27.37 36.59
CA VAL A 197 -17.58 26.27 37.48
C VAL A 197 -16.29 25.53 37.81
N LEU A 198 -15.96 25.47 39.09
CA LEU A 198 -14.89 24.62 39.62
C LEU A 198 -15.23 23.16 39.29
N GLY A 199 -14.52 22.60 38.31
CA GLY A 199 -14.61 21.20 37.94
C GLY A 199 -13.98 20.31 38.99
N ASP A 200 -14.79 19.37 39.50
CA ASP A 200 -14.40 18.25 40.31
C ASP A 200 -13.28 17.44 39.63
N GLY A 201 -12.34 16.92 40.43
CA GLY A 201 -11.13 16.24 40.00
C GLY A 201 -11.41 14.84 39.43
N SER A 202 -12.15 14.75 38.33
CA SER A 202 -12.30 13.49 37.60
C SER A 202 -11.01 13.18 36.86
N ASN A 203 -10.36 12.07 37.24
CA ASN A 203 -9.31 11.42 36.47
C ASN A 203 -9.64 11.42 34.96
N PRO A 204 -8.65 11.57 34.07
CA PRO A 204 -8.89 11.45 32.64
C PRO A 204 -9.59 10.11 32.36
N PRO A 205 -10.59 10.07 31.45
CA PRO A 205 -11.34 8.86 31.18
C PRO A 205 -10.35 7.75 30.81
N ALA A 206 -10.38 6.65 31.57
CA ALA A 206 -9.56 5.49 31.28
C ALA A 206 -9.78 5.09 29.83
N ARG A 207 -8.72 5.14 29.00
CA ARG A 207 -8.78 4.72 27.59
C ARG A 207 -9.40 3.33 27.56
N LYS A 208 -10.51 3.18 26.83
CA LYS A 208 -11.17 1.87 26.68
C LYS A 208 -10.15 0.90 26.10
N ARG A 209 -9.88 -0.20 26.82
CA ARG A 209 -9.02 -1.28 26.35
C ARG A 209 -9.63 -1.88 25.08
N ILE A 210 -8.87 -1.86 23.99
CA ILE A 210 -9.27 -2.49 22.72
C ILE A 210 -8.95 -3.99 22.78
N THR A 211 -9.94 -4.84 22.54
CA THR A 211 -9.79 -6.30 22.53
C THR A 211 -9.69 -6.85 21.11
N TYR A 212 -9.17 -8.08 20.96
CA TYR A 212 -9.13 -8.72 19.64
C TYR A 212 -10.53 -8.92 19.05
N SER A 213 -11.50 -9.31 19.87
CA SER A 213 -12.91 -9.46 19.47
C SER A 213 -13.49 -8.16 18.89
N GLN A 214 -13.12 -7.01 19.44
CA GLN A 214 -13.52 -5.71 18.89
C GLN A 214 -12.90 -5.42 17.51
N ILE A 215 -11.62 -5.76 17.32
CA ILE A 215 -10.93 -5.63 16.02
C ILE A 215 -11.62 -6.50 14.97
N VAL A 216 -11.93 -7.75 15.31
CA VAL A 216 -12.67 -8.68 14.42
C VAL A 216 -14.06 -8.13 14.08
N LYS A 217 -14.81 -7.68 15.10
CA LYS A 217 -16.16 -7.12 14.92
C LYS A 217 -16.18 -5.89 14.01
N GLU A 218 -15.21 -4.99 14.15
CA GLU A 218 -15.05 -3.81 13.31
C GLU A 218 -14.18 -4.08 12.07
N GLY A 219 -13.94 -5.35 11.72
CA GLY A 219 -12.97 -5.74 10.68
C GLY A 219 -13.20 -5.11 9.30
N ARG A 220 -14.43 -4.73 8.97
CA ARG A 220 -14.79 -4.03 7.72
C ARG A 220 -14.39 -2.55 7.69
N ARG A 221 -14.03 -1.95 8.83
CA ARG A 221 -13.47 -0.59 8.93
C ARG A 221 -12.01 -0.54 8.53
N PHE A 222 -11.37 -1.70 8.45
CA PHE A 222 -9.99 -1.81 8.01
C PHE A 222 -9.93 -1.92 6.49
N ASN A 223 -8.97 -1.21 5.90
CA ASN A 223 -8.51 -1.39 4.52
C ASN A 223 -6.99 -1.40 4.58
N ILE A 224 -6.43 -2.60 4.74
CA ILE A 224 -5.03 -2.83 5.07
C ILE A 224 -4.26 -3.06 3.78
N ASP A 225 -3.42 -2.09 3.42
CA ASP A 225 -2.61 -2.16 2.22
C ASP A 225 -1.44 -3.15 2.37
N LEU A 226 -1.27 -4.02 1.37
CA LEU A 226 -0.03 -4.79 1.25
C LEU A 226 1.17 -3.87 0.95
N VAL A 227 0.95 -2.81 0.17
CA VAL A 227 1.97 -1.83 -0.24
C VAL A 227 1.85 -0.53 0.55
N SER A 228 2.93 -0.10 1.20
CA SER A 228 2.96 1.19 1.90
C SER A 228 3.71 2.25 1.10
N LYS A 229 2.96 3.00 0.32
CA LYS A 229 3.43 4.13 -0.49
C LYS A 229 2.64 5.40 -0.17
N LEU A 230 3.22 6.53 -0.53
CA LEU A 230 2.58 7.85 -0.48
C LEU A 230 2.55 8.44 -1.88
N LEU A 231 1.56 9.28 -2.15
CA LEU A 231 1.47 10.00 -3.40
C LEU A 231 2.17 11.36 -3.25
N TYR A 232 3.24 11.61 -4.01
CA TYR A 232 3.79 12.96 -4.11
C TYR A 232 2.76 13.92 -4.71
N SER A 233 2.69 15.14 -4.19
CA SER A 233 1.77 16.15 -4.69
C SER A 233 2.13 16.58 -6.11
N GLN A 234 3.39 16.47 -6.54
CA GLN A 234 3.84 16.59 -7.92
C GLN A 234 4.62 15.32 -8.29
N GLY A 235 4.27 14.68 -9.41
CA GLY A 235 4.87 13.41 -9.79
C GLY A 235 4.01 12.68 -10.82
N LEU A 236 4.58 11.62 -11.38
CA LEU A 236 4.00 10.93 -12.53
C LEU A 236 2.59 10.40 -12.26
N LEU A 237 2.34 9.80 -11.09
CA LEU A 237 1.03 9.23 -10.77
C LEU A 237 -0.04 10.31 -10.57
N ILE A 238 0.23 11.37 -9.79
CA ILE A 238 -0.75 12.44 -9.57
C ILE A 238 -1.07 13.19 -10.87
N ASP A 239 -0.06 13.44 -11.70
CA ASP A 239 -0.24 14.12 -12.98
C ASP A 239 -1.01 13.22 -13.96
N LEU A 240 -0.76 11.90 -13.95
CA LEU A 240 -1.54 10.93 -14.72
C LEU A 240 -3.00 10.85 -14.24
N LEU A 241 -3.26 10.82 -12.93
CA LEU A 241 -4.61 10.81 -12.36
C LEU A 241 -5.42 12.06 -12.76
N ILE A 242 -4.76 13.22 -12.79
CA ILE A 242 -5.37 14.48 -13.24
C ILE A 242 -5.59 14.45 -14.75
N LYS A 243 -4.56 14.16 -15.54
CA LYS A 243 -4.61 14.12 -17.02
C LYS A 243 -5.70 13.18 -17.53
N SER A 244 -5.77 11.98 -16.98
CA SER A 244 -6.73 10.95 -17.39
C SER A 244 -8.13 11.11 -16.80
N ASN A 245 -8.35 12.12 -15.93
CA ASN A 245 -9.58 12.29 -15.15
C ASN A 245 -9.97 11.07 -14.26
N VAL A 246 -9.01 10.20 -13.96
CA VAL A 246 -9.16 9.07 -13.04
C VAL A 246 -9.23 9.53 -11.58
N SER A 247 -8.67 10.71 -11.29
CA SER A 247 -8.79 11.40 -9.99
C SER A 247 -10.23 11.56 -9.48
N ARG A 248 -11.25 11.48 -10.36
CA ARG A 248 -12.67 11.52 -9.96
C ARG A 248 -13.15 10.28 -9.19
N TYR A 249 -12.38 9.20 -9.22
CA TYR A 249 -12.74 7.93 -8.58
C TYR A 249 -12.17 7.77 -7.19
N VAL A 250 -11.33 8.69 -6.73
CA VAL A 250 -10.60 8.59 -5.47
C VAL A 250 -10.45 9.95 -4.81
N GLU A 251 -10.60 9.97 -3.49
CA GLU A 251 -10.35 11.14 -2.66
C GLU A 251 -9.03 10.98 -1.91
N PHE A 252 -8.41 12.10 -1.53
CA PHE A 252 -7.12 12.11 -0.84
C PHE A 252 -7.18 12.87 0.47
N LYS A 253 -6.38 12.40 1.43
CA LYS A 253 -6.00 13.13 2.63
C LYS A 253 -4.56 13.60 2.53
N ASN A 254 -4.29 14.80 3.06
CA ASN A 254 -2.93 15.29 3.22
C ASN A 254 -2.21 14.48 4.30
N VAL A 255 -0.96 14.10 4.02
CA VAL A 255 -0.03 13.74 5.10
C VAL A 255 0.31 15.02 5.83
N THR A 256 0.14 15.04 7.14
CA THR A 256 0.21 16.28 7.93
C THR A 256 1.55 16.45 8.63
N ARG A 257 2.27 15.34 8.89
CA ARG A 257 3.51 15.34 9.67
C ARG A 257 4.61 14.54 8.98
N ILE A 258 5.79 15.13 8.94
CA ILE A 258 7.05 14.43 8.65
C ILE A 258 7.80 14.34 9.96
N LEU A 259 8.19 13.13 10.31
CA LEU A 259 8.83 12.80 11.56
C LEU A 259 10.23 12.26 11.29
N THR A 260 11.12 12.44 12.26
CA THR A 260 12.46 11.86 12.25
C THR A 260 12.71 11.07 13.53
N PHE A 261 13.57 10.07 13.45
CA PHE A 261 14.04 9.33 14.62
C PHE A 261 15.48 9.70 14.92
N ARG A 262 15.73 10.26 16.10
CA ARG A 262 17.06 10.67 16.54
C ARG A 262 17.19 10.49 18.05
N GLU A 263 18.34 9.95 18.49
CA GLU A 263 18.67 9.80 19.92
C GLU A 263 17.57 9.08 20.73
N GLY A 264 16.90 8.11 20.10
CA GLY A 264 15.81 7.34 20.71
C GLY A 264 14.46 8.06 20.79
N ARG A 265 14.32 9.22 20.15
CA ARG A 265 13.10 10.05 20.18
C ARG A 265 12.54 10.28 18.78
N VAL A 266 11.22 10.39 18.73
CA VAL A 266 10.47 10.78 17.53
C VAL A 266 10.21 12.28 17.63
N GLU A 267 10.64 13.02 16.62
CA GLU A 267 10.51 14.49 16.57
C GLU A 267 9.88 14.92 15.24
N GLN A 268 9.14 16.03 15.24
CA GLN A 268 8.51 16.56 14.03
C GLN A 268 9.48 17.46 13.27
N VAL A 269 9.63 17.20 11.98
CA VAL A 269 10.53 17.95 11.10
C VAL A 269 9.81 19.19 10.57
N PRO A 270 10.43 20.39 10.65
CA PRO A 270 9.90 21.60 10.04
C PRO A 270 9.75 21.45 8.51
N CYS A 271 8.54 21.69 7.99
CA CYS A 271 8.22 21.48 6.56
C CYS A 271 8.02 22.78 5.78
N SER A 272 7.97 23.93 6.45
CA SER A 272 7.84 25.24 5.81
C SER A 272 8.91 26.23 6.28
N ARG A 273 9.09 27.32 5.53
CA ARG A 273 9.93 28.45 5.97
C ARG A 273 9.47 28.99 7.33
N ALA A 274 8.17 29.03 7.57
CA ALA A 274 7.59 29.44 8.85
C ALA A 274 7.94 28.45 9.97
N ASP A 275 7.86 27.15 9.69
CA ASP A 275 8.20 26.10 10.67
C ASP A 275 9.68 26.15 11.02
N VAL A 276 10.56 26.31 10.02
CA VAL A 276 12.01 26.46 10.25
C VAL A 276 12.28 27.69 11.11
N PHE A 277 11.58 28.81 10.84
CA PHE A 277 11.71 30.02 11.65
C PHE A 277 11.24 29.81 13.09
N ASN A 278 10.13 29.10 13.30
CA ASN A 278 9.53 28.84 14.62
C ASN A 278 10.20 27.70 15.39
N SER A 279 11.01 26.86 14.73
CA SER A 279 11.70 25.74 15.37
C SER A 279 12.60 26.21 16.51
N LYS A 280 12.46 25.57 17.68
CA LYS A 280 13.32 25.78 18.86
C LYS A 280 14.52 24.85 18.89
N GLU A 281 14.50 23.80 18.07
CA GLU A 281 15.55 22.76 17.99
C GLU A 281 16.72 23.21 17.11
N LEU A 282 16.46 24.11 16.14
CA LEU A 282 17.48 24.65 15.25
C LEU A 282 18.01 26.00 15.74
N THR A 283 19.33 26.16 15.77
CA THR A 283 19.95 27.46 16.04
C THR A 283 19.75 28.45 14.88
N MET A 284 19.88 29.76 15.13
CA MET A 284 19.81 30.79 14.07
C MET A 284 20.87 30.63 12.97
N VAL A 285 21.99 29.97 13.28
CA VAL A 285 23.05 29.67 12.29
C VAL A 285 22.62 28.48 11.44
N GLU A 286 22.12 27.42 12.06
CA GLU A 286 21.62 26.23 11.35
C GLU A 286 20.44 26.55 10.45
N LYS A 287 19.50 27.39 10.88
CA LYS A 287 18.39 27.86 10.04
C LYS A 287 18.89 28.54 8.76
N ARG A 288 19.94 29.35 8.85
CA ARG A 288 20.56 30.02 7.69
C ARG A 288 21.30 29.04 6.79
N MET A 289 22.03 28.08 7.36
CA MET A 289 22.74 27.03 6.62
C MET A 289 21.74 26.16 5.84
N LEU A 290 20.68 25.69 6.51
CA LEU A 290 19.63 24.89 5.90
C LEU A 290 18.94 25.63 4.76
N MET A 291 18.45 26.85 5.00
CA MET A 291 17.78 27.63 3.95
C MET A 291 18.68 27.87 2.74
N LYS A 292 19.96 28.21 2.95
CA LYS A 292 20.91 28.39 1.86
C LYS A 292 21.07 27.10 1.04
N PHE A 293 21.21 25.96 1.70
CA PHE A 293 21.37 24.67 1.04
C PHE A 293 20.11 24.24 0.29
N LEU A 294 18.92 24.38 0.88
CA LEU A 294 17.65 24.04 0.22
C LEU A 294 17.38 24.94 -1.00
N THR A 295 17.75 26.23 -0.94
CA THR A 295 17.68 27.12 -2.10
C THR A 295 18.61 26.66 -3.22
N PHE A 296 19.83 26.23 -2.89
CA PHE A 296 20.72 25.60 -3.87
C PHE A 296 20.09 24.33 -4.46
N CYS A 297 19.52 23.44 -3.65
CA CYS A 297 18.91 22.19 -4.14
C CYS A 297 17.73 22.42 -5.09
N LEU A 298 16.96 23.51 -4.96
CA LEU A 298 15.87 23.81 -5.90
C LEU A 298 16.38 24.10 -7.32
N ASP A 299 17.55 24.72 -7.44
CA ASP A 299 18.16 25.17 -8.70
C ASP A 299 19.52 24.50 -8.98
N TYR A 300 19.79 23.33 -8.39
CA TYR A 300 21.14 22.71 -8.41
C TYR A 300 21.68 22.51 -9.84
N GLU A 301 20.80 22.23 -10.81
CA GLU A 301 21.14 22.05 -12.23
C GLU A 301 21.81 23.28 -12.86
N ARG A 302 21.56 24.49 -12.31
CA ARG A 302 22.20 25.74 -12.75
C ARG A 302 23.59 25.95 -12.14
N HIS A 303 23.99 25.09 -11.21
CA HIS A 303 25.23 25.18 -10.45
C HIS A 303 26.03 23.87 -10.50
N PRO A 304 26.35 23.34 -11.70
CA PRO A 304 27.08 22.07 -11.84
C PRO A 304 28.42 22.07 -11.12
N ASP A 305 29.12 23.20 -11.12
CA ASP A 305 30.43 23.38 -10.48
C ASP A 305 30.43 23.05 -8.98
N GLU A 306 29.28 23.13 -8.30
CA GLU A 306 29.15 22.88 -6.86
C GLU A 306 29.07 21.39 -6.48
N TYR A 307 28.74 20.49 -7.42
CA TYR A 307 28.57 19.06 -7.13
C TYR A 307 29.21 18.11 -8.17
N GLN A 308 29.68 18.61 -9.31
CA GLN A 308 30.20 17.76 -10.40
C GLN A 308 31.34 16.83 -9.94
N GLY A 309 32.22 17.30 -9.06
CA GLY A 309 33.31 16.50 -8.46
C GLY A 309 32.85 15.36 -7.53
N PHE A 310 31.56 15.31 -7.19
CA PHE A 310 30.96 14.36 -6.25
C PHE A 310 29.89 13.48 -6.91
N THR A 311 29.65 13.61 -8.22
CA THR A 311 28.56 12.92 -8.93
C THR A 311 28.50 11.40 -8.67
N GLN A 312 29.66 10.75 -8.60
CA GLN A 312 29.79 9.30 -8.39
C GLN A 312 29.92 8.90 -6.91
N ARG A 313 29.98 9.87 -6.00
CA ARG A 313 30.01 9.65 -4.55
C ARG A 313 28.60 9.59 -3.98
N SER A 314 28.48 9.03 -2.79
CA SER A 314 27.17 8.97 -2.14
C SER A 314 26.68 10.35 -1.73
N PHE A 315 25.37 10.53 -1.68
CA PHE A 315 24.80 11.80 -1.23
C PHE A 315 25.18 12.13 0.22
N SER A 316 25.29 11.11 1.08
CA SER A 316 25.78 11.27 2.47
C SER A 316 27.20 11.85 2.51
N GLU A 317 28.12 11.31 1.71
CA GLU A 317 29.49 11.83 1.61
C GLU A 317 29.52 13.27 1.07
N TYR A 318 28.69 13.57 0.08
CA TYR A 318 28.56 14.94 -0.43
C TYR A 318 28.09 15.91 0.66
N LEU A 319 27.06 15.56 1.42
CA LEU A 319 26.54 16.39 2.51
C LEU A 319 27.59 16.69 3.58
N GLN A 320 28.51 15.76 3.86
CA GLN A 320 29.63 15.97 4.79
C GLN A 320 30.63 17.03 4.30
N THR A 321 30.74 17.22 2.98
CA THR A 321 31.59 18.29 2.41
C THR A 321 30.91 19.66 2.41
N GLN A 322 29.60 19.70 2.64
CA GLN A 322 28.83 20.93 2.65
C GLN A 322 28.92 21.63 4.00
N ARG A 323 28.60 22.93 4.00
CA ARG A 323 28.52 23.74 5.23
C ARG A 323 27.22 23.44 5.99
N LEU A 324 27.07 22.21 6.45
CA LEU A 324 25.93 21.71 7.23
C LEU A 324 26.43 21.03 8.51
N THR A 325 25.71 21.21 9.62
CA THR A 325 25.99 20.46 10.86
C THR A 325 25.53 19.01 10.71
N PRO A 326 26.05 18.05 11.49
CA PRO A 326 25.59 16.65 11.43
C PRO A 326 24.06 16.51 11.61
N SER A 327 23.46 17.38 12.44
CA SER A 327 22.01 17.43 12.61
C SER A 327 21.28 17.82 11.31
N LEU A 328 21.78 18.83 10.58
CA LEU A 328 21.18 19.24 9.31
C LEU A 328 21.38 18.20 8.22
N GLN A 329 22.55 17.54 8.20
CA GLN A 329 22.82 16.44 7.27
C GLN A 329 21.80 15.31 7.48
N HIS A 330 21.54 14.93 8.74
CA HIS A 330 20.50 13.95 9.11
C HIS A 330 19.11 14.34 8.60
N PHE A 331 18.67 15.59 8.83
CA PHE A 331 17.36 16.06 8.34
C PHE A 331 17.27 16.02 6.81
N VAL A 332 18.28 16.53 6.12
CA VAL A 332 18.31 16.54 4.65
C VAL A 332 18.28 15.11 4.09
N LEU A 333 19.11 14.22 4.62
CA LEU A 333 19.25 12.86 4.11
C LEU A 333 18.02 11.99 4.38
N HIS A 334 17.55 11.97 5.64
CA HIS A 334 16.51 11.02 6.07
C HIS A 334 15.11 11.60 6.06
N SER A 335 14.93 12.92 6.16
CA SER A 335 13.59 13.52 6.27
C SER A 335 13.13 14.24 4.99
N ILE A 336 14.08 14.77 4.20
CA ILE A 336 13.78 15.50 2.95
C ILE A 336 14.03 14.61 1.74
N ALA A 337 15.27 14.17 1.54
CA ALA A 337 15.61 13.29 0.42
C ALA A 337 15.02 11.88 0.61
N MET A 338 14.95 11.40 1.87
CA MET A 338 14.45 10.06 2.22
C MET A 338 15.15 8.94 1.43
N THR A 339 16.47 9.08 1.28
CA THR A 339 17.30 8.15 0.51
C THR A 339 18.24 7.35 1.43
N SER A 340 18.75 6.23 0.91
CA SER A 340 19.74 5.40 1.59
C SER A 340 21.12 6.08 1.59
N GLU A 341 21.87 5.94 2.68
CA GLU A 341 23.19 6.57 2.82
C GLU A 341 24.24 6.00 1.86
N SER A 342 24.16 4.70 1.55
CA SER A 342 25.21 3.95 0.85
C SER A 342 24.91 3.69 -0.62
N SER A 343 23.64 3.63 -1.01
CA SER A 343 23.23 3.26 -2.38
C SER A 343 22.80 4.44 -3.24
N CYS A 344 22.66 5.64 -2.66
CA CYS A 344 22.16 6.82 -3.36
C CYS A 344 23.33 7.71 -3.81
N THR A 345 23.40 8.01 -5.12
CA THR A 345 24.41 8.94 -5.64
C THR A 345 24.09 10.37 -5.24
N THR A 346 25.09 11.26 -5.29
CA THR A 346 24.89 12.69 -5.03
C THR A 346 23.81 13.29 -5.92
N LEU A 347 23.75 12.89 -7.20
CA LEU A 347 22.76 13.39 -8.13
C LEU A 347 21.34 12.91 -7.75
N ASP A 348 21.19 11.66 -7.33
CA ASP A 348 19.90 11.11 -6.91
C ASP A 348 19.39 11.81 -5.64
N GLY A 349 20.26 12.07 -4.68
CA GLY A 349 19.91 12.81 -3.47
C GLY A 349 19.51 14.27 -3.74
N LEU A 350 20.18 14.95 -4.68
CA LEU A 350 19.80 16.30 -5.12
C LEU A 350 18.45 16.29 -5.85
N LYS A 351 18.20 15.33 -6.74
CA LYS A 351 16.91 15.16 -7.42
C LYS A 351 15.77 14.91 -6.42
N ALA A 352 15.99 14.00 -5.47
CA ALA A 352 15.00 13.68 -4.42
C ALA A 352 14.70 14.91 -3.55
N THR A 353 15.74 15.65 -3.14
CA THR A 353 15.60 16.88 -2.37
C THR A 353 14.83 17.95 -3.15
N LYS A 354 15.17 18.16 -4.43
CA LYS A 354 14.47 19.10 -5.31
C LYS A 354 12.99 18.72 -5.46
N ASN A 355 12.70 17.47 -5.77
CA ASN A 355 11.33 16.98 -5.94
C ASN A 355 10.49 17.18 -4.67
N PHE A 356 11.04 16.81 -3.51
CA PHE A 356 10.39 17.05 -2.21
C PHE A 356 10.02 18.52 -2.04
N LEU A 357 10.96 19.44 -2.29
CA LEU A 357 10.76 20.88 -2.10
C LEU A 357 9.73 21.46 -3.10
N GLN A 358 9.71 20.96 -4.34
CA GLN A 358 8.71 21.37 -5.34
C GLN A 358 7.30 20.94 -4.94
N CYS A 359 7.15 19.79 -4.29
CA CYS A 359 5.88 19.27 -3.83
C CYS A 359 5.28 20.01 -2.61
N LEU A 360 6.08 20.76 -1.85
CA LEU A 360 5.59 21.46 -0.65
C LEU A 360 4.56 22.54 -1.02
N GLY A 361 3.47 22.60 -0.27
CA GLY A 361 2.48 23.68 -0.40
C GLY A 361 1.47 23.53 -1.54
N ARG A 362 1.53 22.48 -2.37
CA ARG A 362 0.56 22.29 -3.48
C ARG A 362 -0.86 22.02 -2.97
N PHE A 363 -1.00 21.10 -2.01
CA PHE A 363 -2.30 20.75 -1.39
C PHE A 363 -2.29 20.85 0.14
N GLY A 364 -1.10 20.86 0.75
CA GLY A 364 -0.91 20.89 2.20
C GLY A 364 0.50 21.34 2.57
N ASN A 365 0.81 21.33 3.86
CA ASN A 365 2.12 21.73 4.41
C ASN A 365 3.25 20.74 4.07
N THR A 366 2.93 19.47 3.84
CA THR A 366 3.89 18.43 3.43
C THR A 366 3.73 18.10 1.93
N PRO A 367 4.67 17.35 1.31
CA PRO A 367 4.62 17.05 -0.11
C PRO A 367 3.75 15.84 -0.45
N PHE A 368 3.02 15.25 0.50
CA PHE A 368 2.39 13.95 0.32
C PHE A 368 0.88 13.95 0.51
N LEU A 369 0.24 13.08 -0.26
CA LEU A 369 -1.15 12.69 -0.18
C LEU A 369 -1.25 11.19 0.11
N PHE A 370 -2.38 10.80 0.71
CA PHE A 370 -2.76 9.40 0.91
C PHE A 370 -4.20 9.20 0.44
N PRO A 371 -4.50 8.19 -0.40
CA PRO A 371 -5.85 7.92 -0.87
C PRO A 371 -6.74 7.42 0.28
N LEU A 372 -7.97 7.95 0.37
CA LEU A 372 -8.97 7.39 1.27
C LEU A 372 -9.24 5.93 0.89
N TYR A 373 -9.45 5.07 1.90
CA TYR A 373 -9.60 3.61 1.76
C TYR A 373 -8.33 2.84 1.35
N GLY A 374 -7.18 3.52 1.24
CA GLY A 374 -5.88 2.87 1.04
C GLY A 374 -5.40 2.86 -0.40
N GLN A 375 -4.16 2.42 -0.59
CA GLN A 375 -3.49 2.33 -1.88
C GLN A 375 -4.13 1.31 -2.83
N GLY A 376 -4.85 0.32 -2.30
CA GLY A 376 -5.62 -0.66 -3.09
C GLY A 376 -6.69 -0.05 -4.01
N GLU A 377 -7.06 1.22 -3.82
CA GLU A 377 -7.97 1.93 -4.70
C GLU A 377 -7.31 2.34 -6.02
N MET A 378 -5.99 2.55 -6.06
CA MET A 378 -5.29 3.03 -7.26
C MET A 378 -5.45 2.10 -8.46
N PRO A 379 -5.17 0.78 -8.37
CA PRO A 379 -5.39 -0.13 -9.49
C PRO A 379 -6.85 -0.14 -9.94
N GLN A 380 -7.80 -0.17 -9.01
CA GLN A 380 -9.24 -0.20 -9.30
C GLN A 380 -9.70 1.06 -10.07
N CYS A 381 -9.16 2.23 -9.74
CA CYS A 381 -9.47 3.47 -10.46
C CYS A 381 -9.09 3.38 -11.95
N PHE A 382 -7.92 2.82 -12.27
CA PHE A 382 -7.51 2.59 -13.65
C PHE A 382 -8.26 1.42 -14.30
N CYS A 383 -8.57 0.35 -13.55
CA CYS A 383 -9.43 -0.72 -14.05
C CYS A 383 -10.79 -0.19 -14.50
N ARG A 384 -11.37 0.72 -13.72
CA ARG A 384 -12.62 1.41 -14.06
C ARG A 384 -12.49 2.24 -15.32
N MET A 385 -11.40 2.98 -15.50
CA MET A 385 -11.15 3.72 -16.75
C MET A 385 -11.14 2.78 -17.95
N CYS A 386 -10.41 1.66 -17.86
CA CYS A 386 -10.40 0.64 -18.91
C CYS A 386 -11.81 0.09 -19.19
N ALA A 387 -12.59 -0.25 -18.15
CA ALA A 387 -13.95 -0.76 -18.33
C ALA A 387 -14.88 0.26 -19.03
N VAL A 388 -14.77 1.55 -18.69
CA VAL A 388 -15.55 2.63 -19.31
C VAL A 388 -15.29 2.73 -20.81
N PHE A 389 -14.06 2.43 -21.25
CA PHE A 389 -13.66 2.45 -22.67
C PHE A 389 -13.79 1.07 -23.36
N GLY A 390 -14.55 0.14 -22.76
CA GLY A 390 -14.92 -1.13 -23.38
C GLY A 390 -14.02 -2.32 -23.03
N GLY A 391 -13.08 -2.16 -22.09
CA GLY A 391 -12.32 -3.27 -21.53
C GLY A 391 -13.22 -4.27 -20.80
N ILE A 392 -12.99 -5.57 -21.02
CA ILE A 392 -13.71 -6.66 -20.35
C ILE A 392 -12.86 -7.14 -19.17
N TYR A 393 -13.51 -7.32 -18.01
CA TYR A 393 -12.87 -7.74 -16.76
C TYR A 393 -13.38 -9.10 -16.31
N CYS A 394 -12.47 -9.98 -15.89
CA CYS A 394 -12.81 -11.24 -15.25
C CYS A 394 -11.88 -11.49 -14.06
N LEU A 395 -12.43 -11.37 -12.85
CA LEU A 395 -11.78 -11.85 -11.63
C LEU A 395 -12.06 -13.34 -11.46
N HIS A 396 -11.25 -13.99 -10.62
CA HIS A 396 -11.32 -15.43 -10.39
C HIS A 396 -11.25 -16.24 -11.68
N HIS A 397 -10.47 -15.75 -12.66
CA HIS A 397 -10.35 -16.31 -14.00
C HIS A 397 -8.89 -16.62 -14.31
N LYS A 398 -8.48 -17.86 -14.04
CA LYS A 398 -7.10 -18.32 -14.22
C LYS A 398 -6.77 -18.58 -15.69
N VAL A 399 -5.54 -18.24 -16.10
CA VAL A 399 -4.98 -18.64 -17.40
C VAL A 399 -3.96 -19.75 -17.19
N GLN A 400 -4.04 -20.81 -17.99
CA GLN A 400 -3.20 -22.00 -17.82
C GLN A 400 -1.91 -21.90 -18.61
N CYS A 401 -1.96 -21.40 -19.85
CA CYS A 401 -0.78 -21.25 -20.70
C CYS A 401 -0.94 -20.15 -21.76
N LEU A 402 0.21 -19.68 -22.25
CA LEU A 402 0.34 -18.90 -23.48
C LEU A 402 0.58 -19.86 -24.65
N VAL A 403 -0.11 -19.64 -25.77
CA VAL A 403 0.06 -20.44 -26.99
C VAL A 403 0.94 -19.70 -27.97
N VAL A 404 2.07 -20.29 -28.31
CA VAL A 404 3.11 -19.72 -29.16
C VAL A 404 3.17 -20.48 -30.47
N ASP A 405 3.31 -19.72 -31.56
CA ASP A 405 3.50 -20.27 -32.89
C ASP A 405 4.96 -20.63 -33.15
N ARG A 406 5.23 -21.87 -33.57
CA ARG A 406 6.61 -22.34 -33.81
C ARG A 406 7.29 -21.63 -34.97
N GLU A 407 6.52 -21.19 -35.97
CA GLU A 407 7.08 -20.57 -37.17
C GLU A 407 7.43 -19.10 -36.93
N SER A 408 6.50 -18.30 -36.40
CA SER A 408 6.72 -16.87 -36.14
C SER A 408 7.39 -16.57 -34.80
N GLY A 409 7.41 -17.54 -33.86
CA GLY A 409 7.89 -17.33 -32.50
C GLY A 409 7.04 -16.34 -31.69
N ARG A 410 5.81 -16.02 -32.15
CA ARG A 410 4.90 -15.07 -31.49
C ARG A 410 3.81 -15.79 -30.72
N CYS A 411 3.39 -15.19 -29.60
CA CYS A 411 2.21 -15.62 -28.88
C CYS A 411 0.96 -15.29 -29.71
N LYS A 412 0.04 -16.26 -29.86
CA LYS A 412 -1.20 -16.14 -30.64
C LYS A 412 -2.46 -16.11 -29.77
N ALA A 413 -2.42 -16.78 -28.62
CA ALA A 413 -3.59 -16.94 -27.76
C ALA A 413 -3.19 -17.27 -26.32
N VAL A 414 -4.17 -17.24 -25.43
CA VAL A 414 -4.12 -17.91 -24.13
C VAL A 414 -5.14 -19.04 -24.07
N ILE A 415 -4.94 -20.00 -23.18
CA ILE A 415 -5.94 -20.99 -22.79
C ILE A 415 -6.31 -20.75 -21.33
N ASP A 416 -7.58 -20.47 -21.07
CA ASP A 416 -8.07 -20.26 -19.71
C ASP A 416 -8.39 -21.57 -18.98
N HIS A 417 -8.74 -21.46 -17.70
CA HIS A 417 -9.07 -22.61 -16.86
C HIS A 417 -10.35 -23.37 -17.26
N PHE A 418 -11.18 -22.81 -18.15
CA PHE A 418 -12.32 -23.51 -18.75
C PHE A 418 -11.93 -24.24 -20.05
N GLY A 419 -10.67 -24.15 -20.48
CA GLY A 419 -10.20 -24.66 -21.77
C GLY A 419 -10.62 -23.78 -22.95
N GLN A 420 -11.10 -22.56 -22.71
CA GLN A 420 -11.41 -21.63 -23.78
C GLN A 420 -10.12 -21.02 -24.34
N ARG A 421 -9.94 -21.14 -25.65
CA ARG A 421 -8.84 -20.50 -26.38
C ARG A 421 -9.22 -19.08 -26.77
N ILE A 422 -8.46 -18.09 -26.30
CA ILE A 422 -8.73 -16.66 -26.54
C ILE A 422 -7.54 -16.02 -27.26
N LYS A 423 -7.76 -15.52 -28.47
CA LYS A 423 -6.73 -14.94 -29.34
C LYS A 423 -6.46 -13.47 -29.00
N ALA A 424 -5.21 -13.05 -29.10
CA ALA A 424 -4.83 -11.63 -29.02
C ALA A 424 -3.53 -11.32 -29.77
N LYS A 425 -3.28 -10.03 -30.00
CA LYS A 425 -2.06 -9.55 -30.67
C LYS A 425 -0.92 -9.30 -29.68
N TYR A 426 -1.27 -8.82 -28.48
CA TYR A 426 -0.33 -8.47 -27.42
C TYR A 426 -0.80 -9.05 -26.09
N PHE A 427 0.15 -9.49 -25.28
CA PHE A 427 -0.09 -10.11 -23.97
C PHE A 427 0.73 -9.37 -22.95
N ILE A 428 0.10 -8.84 -21.91
CA ILE A 428 0.76 -8.19 -20.78
C ILE A 428 0.56 -9.10 -19.58
N VAL A 429 1.64 -9.45 -18.90
CA VAL A 429 1.63 -10.46 -17.84
C VAL A 429 2.39 -9.93 -16.64
N GLU A 430 1.78 -9.96 -15.46
CA GLU A 430 2.46 -9.68 -14.20
C GLU A 430 3.49 -10.80 -13.87
N ASP A 431 4.65 -10.43 -13.33
CA ASP A 431 5.76 -11.36 -13.01
C ASP A 431 5.33 -12.60 -12.20
N GLY A 432 4.48 -12.42 -11.18
CA GLY A 432 3.93 -13.48 -10.34
C GLY A 432 3.15 -14.55 -11.09
N CYS A 433 2.65 -14.26 -12.30
CA CYS A 433 1.96 -15.22 -13.16
C CYS A 433 2.91 -16.13 -13.97
N LEU A 434 4.19 -15.79 -14.09
CA LEU A 434 5.16 -16.53 -14.90
C LEU A 434 5.70 -17.77 -14.16
N SER A 435 5.95 -18.87 -14.87
CA SER A 435 6.44 -20.11 -14.27
C SER A 435 7.88 -19.98 -13.73
N GLU A 436 8.27 -20.91 -12.85
CA GLU A 436 9.65 -20.98 -12.35
C GLU A 436 10.67 -21.20 -13.49
N GLU A 437 10.31 -21.96 -14.51
CA GLU A 437 11.15 -22.20 -15.69
C GLU A 437 11.43 -20.90 -16.45
N THR A 438 10.38 -20.11 -16.72
CA THR A 438 10.50 -18.79 -17.35
C THR A 438 11.31 -17.82 -16.50
N CYS A 439 11.23 -17.93 -15.17
CA CYS A 439 11.93 -17.03 -14.25
C CYS A 439 13.27 -17.57 -13.72
N SER A 440 13.79 -18.66 -14.28
CA SER A 440 14.95 -19.39 -13.71
C SER A 440 16.25 -18.57 -13.63
N ARG A 441 16.43 -17.58 -14.51
CA ARG A 441 17.57 -16.65 -14.50
C ARG A 441 17.28 -15.32 -13.81
N VAL A 442 16.07 -15.12 -13.30
CA VAL A 442 15.66 -13.86 -12.68
C VAL A 442 16.19 -13.78 -11.25
N GLN A 443 16.82 -12.66 -10.92
CA GLN A 443 17.27 -12.36 -9.57
C GLN A 443 16.35 -11.32 -8.96
N TYR A 444 15.45 -11.79 -8.10
CA TYR A 444 14.52 -10.92 -7.41
C TYR A 444 15.14 -10.27 -6.17
N LYS A 445 14.72 -9.04 -5.90
CA LYS A 445 14.89 -8.41 -4.59
C LYS A 445 13.71 -8.78 -3.70
N GLN A 446 13.78 -8.42 -2.44
CA GLN A 446 12.71 -8.62 -1.47
C GLN A 446 12.46 -7.33 -0.70
N ILE A 447 11.19 -7.11 -0.33
CA ILE A 447 10.71 -6.00 0.48
C ILE A 447 10.25 -6.57 1.81
N SER A 448 10.80 -6.05 2.90
CA SER A 448 10.37 -6.39 4.24
C SER A 448 9.22 -5.48 4.60
N ARG A 449 8.07 -6.08 4.95
CA ARG A 449 6.84 -5.36 5.32
C ARG A 449 6.39 -5.76 6.72
N ALA A 450 5.94 -4.77 7.48
CA ALA A 450 5.13 -5.00 8.66
C ALA A 450 3.87 -4.12 8.64
N VAL A 451 2.78 -4.67 9.17
CA VAL A 451 1.51 -3.98 9.40
C VAL A 451 1.16 -4.12 10.87
N LEU A 452 0.91 -2.99 11.52
CA LEU A 452 0.62 -2.93 12.94
C LEU A 452 -0.73 -2.23 13.18
N ILE A 453 -1.49 -2.73 14.14
CA ILE A 453 -2.65 -2.03 14.70
C ILE A 453 -2.23 -1.54 16.09
N THR A 454 -2.37 -0.23 16.33
CA THR A 454 -1.96 0.41 17.59
C THR A 454 -3.11 1.21 18.20
N ASP A 455 -3.03 1.51 19.50
CA ASP A 455 -4.05 2.30 20.22
C ASP A 455 -3.76 3.81 20.27
N GLY A 456 -2.78 4.27 19.49
CA GLY A 456 -2.37 5.66 19.48
C GLY A 456 -1.19 5.94 18.56
N SER A 457 -0.95 7.23 18.37
CA SER A 457 0.10 7.73 17.50
C SER A 457 1.49 7.64 18.14
N VAL A 458 2.52 7.42 17.31
CA VAL A 458 3.95 7.45 17.67
C VAL A 458 4.39 8.81 18.22
N LEU A 459 3.70 9.89 17.85
CA LEU A 459 3.91 11.23 18.39
C LEU A 459 2.57 11.80 18.85
N ARG A 460 2.38 11.94 20.16
CA ARG A 460 1.15 12.50 20.73
C ARG A 460 0.96 13.95 20.29
N ALA A 461 -0.26 14.28 19.89
CA ALA A 461 -0.68 15.62 19.51
C ALA A 461 -2.08 15.91 20.08
N GLU A 462 -2.50 17.17 20.03
CA GLU A 462 -3.86 17.57 20.44
C GLU A 462 -4.95 16.95 19.56
N SER A 463 -4.66 16.77 18.27
CA SER A 463 -5.49 16.05 17.32
C SER A 463 -4.93 14.65 17.07
N ASP A 464 -5.80 13.66 17.15
CA ASP A 464 -5.52 12.25 16.85
C ASP A 464 -5.67 11.91 15.35
N GLN A 465 -6.30 12.78 14.56
CA GLN A 465 -6.52 12.59 13.12
C GLN A 465 -5.36 13.13 12.29
N GLN A 466 -4.16 12.61 12.53
CA GLN A 466 -2.95 12.95 11.80
C GLN A 466 -2.48 11.77 10.93
N ILE A 467 -1.84 12.08 9.81
CA ILE A 467 -1.15 11.08 8.98
C ILE A 467 0.32 11.45 8.98
N SER A 468 1.17 10.48 9.31
CA SER A 468 2.59 10.75 9.54
C SER A 468 3.47 9.82 8.73
N ILE A 469 4.59 10.35 8.25
CA ILE A 469 5.70 9.55 7.75
C ILE A 469 6.91 9.76 8.66
N LEU A 470 7.56 8.67 9.02
CA LEU A 470 8.77 8.62 9.83
C LEU A 470 9.82 7.79 9.09
N MET A 471 11.04 8.31 8.97
CA MET A 471 12.19 7.53 8.54
C MET A 471 13.07 7.21 9.75
N VAL A 472 13.31 5.92 9.97
CA VAL A 472 14.22 5.41 10.99
C VAL A 472 15.52 5.01 10.28
N PRO A 473 16.65 5.68 10.57
CA PRO A 473 17.94 5.33 9.99
C PRO A 473 18.35 3.89 10.33
N PRO A 474 19.26 3.28 9.56
CA PRO A 474 19.77 1.94 9.83
C PRO A 474 20.29 1.79 11.27
N VAL A 475 19.82 0.77 11.99
CA VAL A 475 20.24 0.50 13.38
C VAL A 475 21.65 -0.09 13.44
N ALA A 476 22.08 -0.77 12.38
CA ALA A 476 23.39 -1.41 12.26
C ALA A 476 23.98 -1.21 10.85
N PRO A 477 25.32 -1.25 10.70
CA PRO A 477 25.96 -1.25 9.39
C PRO A 477 25.44 -2.39 8.52
N GLY A 478 25.03 -2.08 7.29
CA GLY A 478 24.46 -3.06 6.35
C GLY A 478 22.93 -3.21 6.45
N ALA A 479 22.27 -2.66 7.48
CA ALA A 479 20.82 -2.61 7.53
C ALA A 479 20.27 -1.49 6.62
N SER A 480 19.03 -1.67 6.16
CA SER A 480 18.30 -0.65 5.41
C SER A 480 17.65 0.38 6.34
N ALA A 481 17.47 1.60 5.85
CA ALA A 481 16.60 2.57 6.52
C ALA A 481 15.15 2.05 6.48
N VAL A 482 14.42 2.21 7.58
CA VAL A 482 13.03 1.74 7.71
C VAL A 482 12.09 2.93 7.60
N ARG A 483 11.17 2.84 6.64
CA ARG A 483 10.07 3.79 6.51
C ARG A 483 8.91 3.33 7.36
N VAL A 484 8.32 4.25 8.11
CA VAL A 484 7.14 4.03 8.94
C VAL A 484 6.06 5.01 8.49
N THR A 485 4.91 4.51 8.05
CA THR A 485 3.74 5.31 7.67
C THR A 485 2.61 5.04 8.65
N GLU A 486 2.15 6.08 9.33
CA GLU A 486 1.08 6.02 10.32
C GLU A 486 -0.19 6.63 9.73
N LEU A 487 -1.27 5.84 9.75
CA LEU A 487 -2.60 6.20 9.25
C LEU A 487 -3.59 6.24 10.42
N CYS A 488 -4.29 7.36 10.59
CA CYS A 488 -5.38 7.49 11.55
C CYS A 488 -6.72 7.03 10.95
N SER A 489 -7.73 6.80 11.79
CA SER A 489 -9.05 6.32 11.34
C SER A 489 -9.71 7.17 10.23
N SER A 490 -9.37 8.47 10.11
CA SER A 490 -9.94 9.34 9.09
C SER A 490 -9.41 9.11 7.65
N THR A 491 -8.42 8.24 7.46
CA THR A 491 -8.05 7.69 6.15
C THR A 491 -9.00 6.58 5.69
N MET A 492 -9.92 6.15 6.55
CA MET A 492 -10.82 5.03 6.32
C MET A 492 -10.08 3.68 6.17
N THR A 493 -8.87 3.55 6.73
CA THR A 493 -8.08 2.30 6.70
C THR A 493 -8.07 1.53 8.02
N CYS A 494 -8.61 2.10 9.09
CA CYS A 494 -8.73 1.44 10.40
C CYS A 494 -9.93 1.97 11.21
N MET A 495 -10.32 1.21 12.24
CA MET A 495 -11.39 1.61 13.15
C MET A 495 -10.99 2.82 14.03
N ARG A 496 -11.99 3.47 14.63
CA ARG A 496 -11.77 4.57 15.58
C ARG A 496 -10.91 4.12 16.76
N ASP A 497 -10.21 5.07 17.36
CA ASP A 497 -9.29 4.88 18.49
C ASP A 497 -8.10 3.94 18.19
N THR A 498 -7.88 3.59 16.91
CA THR A 498 -6.71 2.86 16.44
C THR A 498 -5.93 3.66 15.41
N CYS A 499 -4.66 3.29 15.23
CA CYS A 499 -3.87 3.67 14.07
C CYS A 499 -3.41 2.41 13.33
N LEU A 500 -3.38 2.50 12.00
CA LEU A 500 -2.75 1.50 11.14
C LEU A 500 -1.35 1.99 10.79
N VAL A 501 -0.33 1.25 11.23
CA VAL A 501 1.08 1.61 11.02
C VAL A 501 1.73 0.60 10.09
N HIS A 502 2.32 1.09 9.02
CA HIS A 502 3.05 0.29 8.05
C HIS A 502 4.54 0.53 8.17
N LEU A 503 5.35 -0.53 8.14
CA LEU A 503 6.80 -0.44 8.09
C LEU A 503 7.33 -1.10 6.79
N THR A 504 8.29 -0.46 6.13
CA THR A 504 8.86 -0.93 4.87
C THR A 504 10.36 -0.69 4.81
N CYS A 505 11.13 -1.68 4.37
CA CYS A 505 12.51 -1.51 3.93
C CYS A 505 12.89 -2.54 2.86
N ALA A 506 14.03 -2.34 2.19
CA ALA A 506 14.65 -3.40 1.40
C ALA A 506 15.12 -4.52 2.34
N SER A 507 14.79 -5.77 2.01
CA SER A 507 15.06 -6.91 2.88
C SER A 507 16.54 -7.24 2.98
N SER A 508 16.99 -7.57 4.19
CA SER A 508 18.30 -8.20 4.45
C SER A 508 18.14 -9.62 5.00
N GLY A 509 16.96 -9.96 5.54
CA GLY A 509 16.56 -11.29 5.95
C GLY A 509 15.04 -11.44 5.90
N THR A 510 14.46 -12.10 6.90
CA THR A 510 13.01 -12.10 7.07
C THR A 510 12.50 -10.72 7.48
N ALA A 511 11.27 -10.40 7.12
CA ALA A 511 10.68 -9.09 7.44
C ALA A 511 10.65 -8.81 8.95
N ARG A 512 10.52 -9.85 9.77
CA ARG A 512 10.59 -9.72 11.22
C ARG A 512 12.00 -9.39 11.71
N GLU A 513 13.02 -10.10 11.23
CA GLU A 513 14.42 -9.81 11.59
C GLU A 513 14.80 -8.36 11.25
N ASP A 514 14.32 -7.87 10.11
CA ASP A 514 14.60 -6.51 9.65
C ASP A 514 13.83 -5.43 10.43
N LEU A 515 12.58 -5.69 10.83
CA LEU A 515 11.65 -4.64 11.29
C LEU A 515 11.33 -4.71 12.78
N GLU A 516 11.44 -5.88 13.43
CA GLU A 516 11.00 -6.04 14.81
C GLU A 516 11.73 -5.06 15.73
N ALA A 517 13.05 -4.86 15.56
CA ALA A 517 13.83 -3.91 16.35
C ALA A 517 13.26 -2.48 16.33
N VAL A 518 12.77 -2.00 15.17
CA VAL A 518 12.13 -0.68 15.04
C VAL A 518 10.76 -0.68 15.73
N VAL A 519 10.00 -1.77 15.62
CA VAL A 519 8.73 -1.92 16.35
C VAL A 519 8.94 -1.84 17.86
N LYS A 520 9.98 -2.47 18.42
CA LYS A 520 10.35 -2.39 19.86
C LYS A 520 10.72 -0.98 20.29
N GLN A 521 11.36 -0.21 19.41
CA GLN A 521 11.75 1.16 19.70
C GLN A 521 10.53 2.10 19.75
N LEU A 522 9.51 1.87 18.93
CA LEU A 522 8.36 2.77 18.81
C LEU A 522 7.14 2.37 19.64
N PHE A 523 6.96 1.08 19.94
CA PHE A 523 5.73 0.56 20.56
C PHE A 523 6.01 -0.32 21.78
N THR A 524 5.02 -0.43 22.68
CA THR A 524 5.03 -1.38 23.80
C THR A 524 3.98 -2.48 23.57
N PRO A 525 4.30 -3.77 23.74
CA PRO A 525 3.29 -4.83 23.67
C PRO A 525 2.18 -4.66 24.71
N TYR A 526 0.93 -4.97 24.35
CA TYR A 526 -0.25 -4.70 25.18
C TYR A 526 -0.37 -5.54 26.48
N ALA A 527 0.41 -6.61 26.65
CA ALA A 527 0.17 -7.68 27.63
C ALA A 527 1.17 -7.74 28.81
N ASP A 528 1.77 -6.62 29.22
CA ASP A 528 2.66 -6.60 30.39
C ASP A 528 2.04 -5.80 31.56
N PRO A 529 1.52 -6.47 32.61
CA PRO A 529 0.87 -5.84 33.76
C PRO A 529 1.85 -5.14 34.72
N GLU A 530 3.17 -5.34 34.58
CA GLU A 530 4.16 -4.61 35.39
C GLU A 530 4.49 -3.21 34.83
N THR A 531 4.12 -2.92 33.57
CA THR A 531 4.42 -1.64 32.90
C THR A 531 3.39 -0.54 33.16
N ASP A 532 2.30 -0.82 33.89
CA ASP A 532 1.28 0.18 34.25
C ASP A 532 1.77 1.20 35.31
N ARG A 533 3.03 1.09 35.79
CA ARG A 533 3.61 1.98 36.83
C ARG A 533 4.64 2.99 36.32
N GLU A 534 5.09 2.91 35.08
CA GLU A 534 5.93 3.95 34.45
C GLU A 534 5.13 4.66 33.36
N GLU A 535 5.21 5.99 33.31
CA GLU A 535 4.50 6.84 32.35
C GLU A 535 4.60 6.26 30.93
N LEU A 536 3.50 5.66 30.44
CA LEU A 536 3.40 5.06 29.11
C LEU A 536 3.61 6.14 28.05
N THR A 537 4.87 6.36 27.67
CA THR A 537 5.25 7.33 26.62
C THR A 537 4.99 6.78 25.22
N LYS A 538 5.12 5.46 25.03
CA LYS A 538 4.89 4.76 23.76
C LYS A 538 3.44 4.28 23.59
N PRO A 539 2.87 4.32 22.37
CA PRO A 539 1.61 3.67 22.07
C PRO A 539 1.68 2.14 22.19
N ARG A 540 0.54 1.51 22.49
CA ARG A 540 0.45 0.05 22.66
C ARG A 540 0.24 -0.62 21.31
N LEU A 541 0.96 -1.71 21.09
CA LEU A 541 0.81 -2.59 19.94
C LEU A 541 -0.29 -3.63 20.22
N LEU A 542 -1.34 -3.66 19.39
CA LEU A 542 -2.50 -4.55 19.54
C LEU A 542 -2.36 -5.81 18.68
N TRP A 543 -1.90 -5.64 17.44
CA TRP A 543 -1.73 -6.71 16.45
C TRP A 543 -0.60 -6.37 15.49
N ALA A 544 0.13 -7.38 15.01
CA ALA A 544 1.21 -7.22 14.05
C ALA A 544 1.25 -8.37 13.03
N LEU A 545 1.54 -8.03 11.78
CA LEU A 545 1.87 -8.96 10.70
C LEU A 545 3.21 -8.55 10.10
N TYR A 546 4.09 -9.52 9.87
CA TYR A 546 5.34 -9.37 9.12
C TYR A 546 5.31 -10.30 7.91
N PHE A 547 5.79 -9.85 6.76
CA PHE A 547 5.96 -10.69 5.58
C PHE A 547 6.98 -10.07 4.61
N ASN A 548 7.63 -10.92 3.82
CA ASN A 548 8.45 -10.50 2.70
C ASN A 548 7.62 -10.51 1.42
N MET A 549 7.79 -9.49 0.58
CA MET A 549 7.18 -9.38 -0.73
C MET A 549 8.28 -9.31 -1.80
N ARG A 550 8.12 -10.09 -2.87
CA ARG A 550 9.01 -10.07 -4.03
C ARG A 550 9.02 -8.68 -4.66
N ASP A 551 10.22 -8.17 -4.91
CA ASP A 551 10.47 -6.99 -5.72
C ASP A 551 11.08 -7.42 -7.06
N SER A 552 10.25 -7.39 -8.11
CA SER A 552 10.62 -7.63 -9.50
C SER A 552 10.88 -6.35 -10.29
N SER A 553 10.96 -5.19 -9.61
CA SER A 553 11.28 -3.91 -10.24
C SER A 553 12.72 -3.90 -10.76
N GLY A 554 12.89 -3.31 -11.96
CA GLY A 554 14.19 -3.22 -12.62
C GLY A 554 14.73 -4.54 -13.21
N VAL A 555 13.94 -5.61 -13.23
CA VAL A 555 14.29 -6.84 -13.95
C VAL A 555 14.19 -6.60 -15.47
N SER A 556 15.27 -6.88 -16.19
CA SER A 556 15.29 -6.78 -17.65
C SER A 556 14.47 -7.88 -18.30
N ARG A 557 13.82 -7.58 -19.43
CA ARG A 557 13.14 -8.58 -20.27
C ARG A 557 14.02 -9.78 -20.61
N SER A 558 15.31 -9.55 -20.86
CA SER A 558 16.27 -10.60 -21.23
C SER A 558 16.55 -11.62 -20.12
N SER A 559 16.15 -11.32 -18.89
CA SER A 559 16.28 -12.22 -17.75
C SER A 559 15.22 -13.32 -17.74
N TYR A 560 14.13 -13.17 -18.50
CA TYR A 560 13.08 -14.18 -18.64
C TYR A 560 13.34 -15.10 -19.83
N ASP A 561 13.04 -16.38 -19.64
CA ASP A 561 13.35 -17.45 -20.58
C ASP A 561 12.17 -17.74 -21.51
N GLY A 562 12.44 -17.79 -22.81
CA GLY A 562 11.47 -18.27 -23.80
C GLY A 562 10.28 -17.33 -24.05
N LEU A 563 10.29 -16.08 -23.58
CA LEU A 563 9.17 -15.16 -23.78
C LEU A 563 9.09 -14.59 -25.22
N PRO A 564 7.98 -14.80 -25.94
CA PRO A 564 7.74 -14.21 -27.27
C PRO A 564 7.78 -12.70 -27.25
N SER A 565 8.23 -12.06 -28.33
CA SER A 565 8.42 -10.60 -28.43
C SER A 565 7.15 -9.77 -28.18
N ASN A 566 5.96 -10.35 -28.36
CA ASN A 566 4.68 -9.71 -28.09
C ASN A 566 4.04 -10.05 -26.74
N VAL A 567 4.82 -10.67 -25.84
CA VAL A 567 4.46 -10.90 -24.43
C VAL A 567 5.29 -9.94 -23.58
N TYR A 568 4.67 -8.99 -22.91
CA TYR A 568 5.30 -7.95 -22.09
C TYR A 568 5.11 -8.27 -20.60
N VAL A 569 6.11 -7.94 -19.79
CA VAL A 569 6.11 -8.27 -18.36
C VAL A 569 5.97 -7.00 -17.54
N CYS A 570 4.99 -6.97 -16.64
CA CYS A 570 4.84 -5.95 -15.62
C CYS A 570 5.49 -6.42 -14.31
N ALA A 571 6.12 -5.48 -13.61
CA ALA A 571 6.73 -5.75 -12.31
C ALA A 571 5.70 -5.60 -11.18
N GLY A 572 5.94 -6.29 -10.08
CA GLY A 572 5.23 -6.06 -8.83
C GLY A 572 5.62 -4.74 -8.16
N PRO A 573 5.18 -4.52 -6.91
CA PRO A 573 5.56 -3.34 -6.14
C PRO A 573 7.07 -3.24 -5.90
N ASP A 574 7.61 -2.02 -5.96
CA ASP A 574 8.98 -1.68 -5.58
C ASP A 574 9.06 -1.10 -4.16
N CYS A 575 10.26 -1.05 -3.57
CA CYS A 575 10.47 -0.54 -2.20
C CYS A 575 10.42 1.00 -2.06
N GLY A 576 10.30 1.75 -3.16
CA GLY A 576 10.26 3.21 -3.21
C GLY A 576 9.07 3.83 -2.49
N LEU A 577 9.14 5.14 -2.23
CA LEU A 577 8.10 5.90 -1.52
C LEU A 577 6.86 6.16 -2.37
N GLY A 578 7.06 6.61 -3.61
CA GLY A 578 5.99 6.83 -4.57
C GLY A 578 5.81 5.65 -5.51
N SER A 579 4.99 5.88 -6.53
CA SER A 579 4.62 4.87 -7.54
C SER A 579 5.18 5.22 -8.92
N GLU A 580 6.27 6.00 -8.98
CA GLU A 580 6.87 6.48 -10.22
C GLU A 580 7.27 5.31 -11.12
N HIS A 581 7.90 4.27 -10.56
CA HIS A 581 8.31 3.08 -11.32
C HIS A 581 7.13 2.40 -12.05
N ALA A 582 5.98 2.28 -11.39
CA ALA A 582 4.79 1.66 -11.98
C ALA A 582 4.26 2.47 -13.17
N VAL A 583 4.26 3.80 -13.07
CA VAL A 583 3.82 4.70 -14.15
C VAL A 583 4.81 4.69 -15.30
N GLU A 584 6.11 4.81 -15.01
CA GLU A 584 7.18 4.77 -16.02
C GLU A 584 7.17 3.47 -16.81
N GLN A 585 7.04 2.33 -16.12
CA GLN A 585 6.96 1.02 -16.79
C GLN A 585 5.72 0.95 -17.69
N ALA A 586 4.55 1.36 -17.19
CA ALA A 586 3.32 1.33 -17.99
C ALA A 586 3.41 2.24 -19.23
N GLU A 587 3.96 3.45 -19.09
CA GLU A 587 4.14 4.37 -20.22
C GLU A 587 5.15 3.85 -21.24
N MET A 588 6.30 3.33 -20.79
CA MET A 588 7.30 2.74 -21.67
C MET A 588 6.73 1.56 -22.46
N LEU A 589 6.05 0.63 -21.79
CA LEU A 589 5.42 -0.52 -22.44
C LEU A 589 4.32 -0.09 -23.41
N PHE A 590 3.52 0.91 -23.06
CA PHE A 590 2.49 1.45 -23.95
C PHE A 590 3.10 2.01 -25.24
N GLN A 591 4.18 2.79 -25.14
CA GLN A 591 4.87 3.36 -26.29
C GLN A 591 5.59 2.29 -27.14
N GLU A 592 6.07 1.21 -26.52
CA GLU A 592 6.62 0.06 -27.23
C GLU A 592 5.54 -0.69 -28.04
N ILE A 593 4.37 -0.91 -27.45
CA ILE A 593 3.26 -1.62 -28.09
C ILE A 593 2.58 -0.76 -29.17
N PHE A 594 2.40 0.53 -28.89
CA PHE A 594 1.65 1.48 -29.72
C PHE A 594 2.43 2.80 -29.92
N PRO A 595 3.50 2.80 -30.72
CA PRO A 595 4.35 3.98 -30.91
C PRO A 595 3.57 5.14 -31.52
N GLY A 596 3.68 6.32 -30.91
CA GLY A 596 3.04 7.55 -31.38
C GLY A 596 1.59 7.76 -30.92
N GLU A 597 1.00 6.78 -30.21
CA GLU A 597 -0.28 6.99 -29.54
C GLU A 597 -0.09 7.80 -28.25
N GLU A 598 -1.07 8.62 -27.90
CA GLU A 598 -1.02 9.40 -26.66
C GLU A 598 -1.29 8.50 -25.45
N PHE A 599 -0.43 8.59 -24.42
CA PHE A 599 -0.60 7.86 -23.17
C PHE A 599 -1.69 8.51 -22.29
N CYS A 600 -2.78 7.78 -22.05
CA CYS A 600 -3.91 8.16 -21.19
C CYS A 600 -4.44 9.60 -21.40
N PRO A 601 -4.88 9.96 -22.63
CA PRO A 601 -5.45 11.27 -22.89
C PRO A 601 -6.75 11.51 -22.09
N PRO A 602 -7.07 12.78 -21.77
CA PRO A 602 -8.34 13.12 -21.13
C PRO A 602 -9.52 12.50 -21.88
N PRO A 603 -10.53 11.95 -21.18
CA PRO A 603 -11.76 11.51 -21.82
C PRO A 603 -12.47 12.73 -22.44
N PRO A 604 -13.00 12.64 -23.67
CA PRO A 604 -13.75 13.74 -24.24
C PRO A 604 -15.01 13.98 -23.38
N ASN A 605 -15.18 15.20 -22.88
CA ASN A 605 -16.40 15.56 -22.16
C ASN A 605 -17.47 15.95 -23.19
N PRO A 606 -18.57 15.19 -23.32
CA PRO A 606 -19.62 15.52 -24.29
C PRO A 606 -20.28 16.88 -24.01
N GLU A 607 -20.21 17.38 -22.77
CA GLU A 607 -20.75 18.70 -22.40
C GLU A 607 -19.89 19.87 -22.91
N ASP A 608 -18.62 19.63 -23.26
CA ASP A 608 -17.75 20.65 -23.87
C ASP A 608 -18.13 20.88 -25.35
N ILE A 609 -18.93 20.00 -25.95
CA ILE A 609 -19.43 20.13 -27.32
C ILE A 609 -20.66 21.05 -27.32
N LEU A 610 -20.44 22.33 -27.63
CA LEU A 610 -21.52 23.30 -27.81
C LEU A 610 -22.30 23.00 -29.09
N PHE A 611 -23.46 22.36 -28.97
CA PHE A 611 -24.41 22.24 -30.07
C PHE A 611 -25.03 23.61 -30.38
N LEU A 612 -24.61 24.24 -31.47
CA LEU A 612 -25.26 25.42 -32.00
C LEU A 612 -26.69 25.04 -32.43
N ARG A 613 -27.71 25.51 -31.71
CA ARG A 613 -29.11 25.38 -32.14
C ARG A 613 -29.31 26.14 -33.46
N GLU A 614 -29.68 25.41 -34.51
CA GLU A 614 -30.17 25.98 -35.78
C GLU A 614 -31.36 26.91 -35.47
N GLY A 615 -31.13 28.21 -35.67
CA GLY A 615 -32.06 29.28 -35.30
C GLY A 615 -31.34 30.57 -34.86
N SER A 616 -30.09 30.46 -34.44
CA SER A 616 -29.30 31.61 -33.92
C SER A 616 -28.38 32.26 -34.96
N PHE A 617 -28.47 31.88 -36.24
CA PHE A 617 -27.57 32.38 -37.29
C PHE A 617 -27.80 33.87 -37.62
N SER A 618 -29.01 34.40 -37.41
CA SER A 618 -29.31 35.78 -37.78
C SER A 618 -28.86 36.82 -36.75
N LEU A 619 -28.74 36.47 -35.46
CA LEU A 619 -28.33 37.43 -34.42
C LEU A 619 -26.80 37.48 -34.25
N TYR A 620 -26.11 36.34 -34.33
CA TYR A 620 -24.68 36.29 -34.04
C TYR A 620 -23.82 36.94 -35.14
N ILE A 621 -24.22 36.84 -36.41
CA ILE A 621 -23.52 37.51 -37.51
C ILE A 621 -23.78 39.04 -37.48
N MET A 622 -24.97 39.50 -37.07
CA MET A 622 -25.23 40.95 -36.93
C MET A 622 -24.45 41.57 -35.77
N GLU A 623 -24.27 40.85 -34.66
CA GLU A 623 -23.57 41.37 -33.48
C GLU A 623 -22.04 41.38 -33.67
N VAL A 624 -21.48 40.40 -34.39
CA VAL A 624 -20.07 40.36 -34.77
C VAL A 624 -19.75 41.40 -35.87
N MET A 625 -20.63 41.61 -36.85
CA MET A 625 -20.43 42.66 -37.87
C MET A 625 -20.61 44.08 -37.33
N SER A 626 -21.38 44.27 -36.25
CA SER A 626 -21.52 45.59 -35.59
C SER A 626 -20.32 45.99 -34.73
N ARG A 627 -19.42 45.06 -34.38
CA ARG A 627 -18.31 45.31 -33.43
C ARG A 627 -16.90 45.14 -34.02
N GLY A 628 -16.75 45.01 -35.35
CA GLY A 628 -15.47 44.63 -35.95
C GLY A 628 -15.15 45.24 -37.31
N LEU A 629 -15.31 46.56 -37.49
CA LEU A 629 -14.59 47.28 -38.55
C LEU A 629 -13.38 48.00 -37.94
N CYS A 630 -12.27 47.26 -37.80
CA CYS A 630 -10.93 47.85 -37.92
C CYS A 630 -9.88 46.74 -38.10
N GLY A 631 -9.51 46.51 -39.37
CA GLY A 631 -8.18 46.05 -39.77
C GLY A 631 -7.78 44.63 -39.42
N LEU A 632 -7.92 43.71 -40.39
CA LEU A 632 -6.84 42.80 -40.77
C LEU A 632 -7.20 42.13 -42.11
N SER A 633 -6.49 42.57 -43.14
CA SER A 633 -6.40 41.91 -44.43
C SER A 633 -5.53 40.65 -44.27
N LEU A 634 -6.11 39.47 -44.49
CA LEU A 634 -5.36 38.26 -44.83
C LEU A 634 -5.97 37.69 -46.10
N GLN A 635 -5.23 37.87 -47.20
CA GLN A 635 -5.51 37.29 -48.51
C GLN A 635 -5.33 35.78 -48.43
N PHE A 636 -6.29 35.03 -48.97
CA PHE A 636 -6.08 33.65 -49.40
C PHE A 636 -5.46 33.66 -50.80
N SER A 637 -4.33 32.97 -50.94
CA SER A 637 -3.91 32.26 -52.15
C SER A 637 -3.16 31.01 -51.72
#